data_AF-U1PIL0-F1
#
_entry.id   AF-U1PIL0-F1
#
_cell.length_a   1.000
_cell.length_b   1.000
_cell.length_c   1.000
_cell.angle_alpha   90.00
_cell.angle_beta   90.00
_cell.angle_gamma   90.00
#
_symmetry.space_group_name_H-M   'P 1'
#
loop_
_entity.id
_entity.type
_entity.pdbx_description
1 polymer ?
#
loop_
_entity_poly.entity_id
_entity_poly.type
_entity_poly.pdbx_seq_one_letter_code
_entity_poly.pdbx_strand_id
1 'polypeptide(L)'
;MPDEQSEDIEEYLDPDLDSDLSSTTSGRDEKPLPGPFSLTQLVGGIHLLTAAAVTPFLWIAYQNGNIPQMASLGGLMILIIIAGAAASRIAARRVD
;
A
#
# COMPACT_ATOMS: atom_id res chain seq x y z
N MET A 1 -54.66 -3.61 -17.67
CA MET A 1 -54.43 -3.22 -16.28
C MET A 1 -52.99 -3.55 -15.99
N PRO A 2 -52.16 -2.52 -15.72
CA PRO A 2 -50.73 -2.67 -15.51
C PRO A 2 -50.41 -2.84 -14.02
N ASP A 3 -49.15 -3.19 -13.75
CA ASP A 3 -48.40 -2.92 -12.50
C ASP A 3 -48.72 -3.75 -11.25
N GLU A 4 -48.00 -4.85 -11.00
CA GLU A 4 -47.71 -5.38 -9.64
C GLU A 4 -46.38 -6.19 -9.56
N GLN A 5 -45.38 -5.92 -10.41
CA GLN A 5 -44.07 -6.62 -10.33
C GLN A 5 -42.86 -5.69 -10.16
N SER A 6 -43.07 -4.43 -9.79
CA SER A 6 -42.00 -3.45 -9.58
C SER A 6 -41.90 -2.92 -8.14
N GLU A 7 -42.72 -3.39 -7.20
CA GLU A 7 -42.78 -2.83 -5.84
C GLU A 7 -41.98 -3.61 -4.78
N ASP A 8 -41.40 -4.76 -5.12
CA ASP A 8 -40.77 -5.66 -4.12
C ASP A 8 -39.23 -5.70 -4.18
N ILE A 9 -38.62 -4.68 -4.79
CA ILE A 9 -37.15 -4.49 -4.81
C ILE A 9 -36.68 -3.31 -3.97
N GLU A 10 -37.60 -2.45 -3.51
CA GLU A 10 -37.26 -1.36 -2.58
C GLU A 10 -37.22 -1.81 -1.12
N GLU A 11 -37.88 -2.92 -0.74
CA GLU A 11 -37.86 -3.43 0.65
C GLU A 11 -36.54 -4.17 1.01
N TYR A 12 -35.74 -4.54 0.00
CA TYR A 12 -34.40 -5.11 0.20
C TYR A 12 -33.27 -4.09 0.12
N LEU A 13 -33.59 -2.82 -0.12
CA LEU A 13 -32.63 -1.73 -0.01
C LEU A 13 -32.72 -1.17 1.40
N ASP A 14 -32.11 -1.87 2.35
CA ASP A 14 -31.86 -1.34 3.68
C ASP A 14 -30.98 -0.07 3.52
N PRO A 15 -31.54 1.14 3.76
CA PRO A 15 -30.81 2.39 3.54
C PRO A 15 -29.59 2.54 4.48
N ASP A 16 -29.51 1.71 5.52
CA ASP A 16 -28.37 1.65 6.42
C ASP A 16 -27.17 0.91 5.78
N LEU A 17 -27.40 -0.06 4.89
CA LEU A 17 -26.34 -0.81 4.21
C LEU A 17 -25.64 0.00 3.11
N ASP A 18 -26.36 0.88 2.40
CA ASP A 18 -25.76 1.76 1.40
C ASP A 18 -25.03 2.96 2.03
N SER A 19 -25.38 3.31 3.27
CA SER A 19 -24.62 4.28 4.07
C SER A 19 -23.28 3.70 4.52
N ASP A 20 -23.22 2.39 4.82
CA ASP A 20 -21.98 1.67 5.13
C ASP A 20 -21.11 1.39 3.88
N LEU A 21 -21.72 1.24 2.70
CA LEU A 21 -20.99 1.11 1.43
C LEU A 21 -20.47 2.47 0.89
N SER A 22 -21.25 3.54 1.06
CA SER A 22 -20.79 4.90 0.74
C SER A 22 -19.70 5.38 1.72
N SER A 23 -19.76 4.94 2.98
CA SER A 23 -18.71 5.22 3.97
C SER A 23 -17.48 4.30 3.86
N THR A 24 -17.57 3.10 3.27
CA THR A 24 -16.37 2.28 3.00
C THR A 24 -15.56 2.73 1.78
N THR A 25 -16.10 3.60 0.93
CA THR A 25 -15.33 4.29 -0.13
C THR A 25 -14.87 5.70 0.27
N SER A 26 -15.52 6.33 1.25
CA SER A 26 -15.13 7.67 1.75
C SER A 26 -14.29 7.66 3.03
N GLY A 27 -14.32 6.57 3.79
CA GLY A 27 -13.58 6.40 5.03
C GLY A 27 -12.34 5.55 4.80
N ARG A 28 -11.30 6.13 4.20
CA ARG A 28 -9.93 5.67 4.45
C ARG A 28 -9.67 5.94 5.92
N ASP A 29 -10.14 5.04 6.78
CA ASP A 29 -10.10 5.16 8.23
C ASP A 29 -8.69 5.58 8.65
N GLU A 30 -8.59 6.85 9.00
CA GLU A 30 -7.38 7.58 9.39
C GLU A 30 -7.00 7.19 10.82
N LYS A 31 -7.43 6.01 11.27
CA LYS A 31 -7.14 5.51 12.60
C LYS A 31 -5.68 5.07 12.59
N PRO A 32 -4.78 5.73 13.34
CA PRO A 32 -3.40 5.28 13.44
C PRO A 32 -3.42 3.81 13.86
N LEU A 33 -2.74 2.96 13.07
CA LEU A 33 -2.71 1.51 13.28
C LEU A 33 -2.46 1.23 14.78
N PRO A 34 -3.41 0.59 15.50
CA PRO A 34 -3.20 0.27 16.90
C PRO A 34 -2.10 -0.79 16.99
N GLY A 35 -0.93 -0.37 17.45
CA GLY A 35 0.25 -1.23 17.54
C GLY A 35 1.49 -0.44 17.95
N PRO A 36 2.59 -1.13 18.32
CA PRO A 36 3.81 -0.47 18.78
C PRO A 36 4.56 0.30 17.67
N PHE A 37 4.08 0.25 16.41
CA PHE A 37 4.74 0.84 15.26
C PHE A 37 3.82 1.80 14.51
N SER A 38 4.34 2.98 14.17
CA SER A 38 3.67 3.91 13.25
C SER A 38 3.65 3.33 11.83
N LEU A 39 2.58 3.60 11.07
CA LEU A 39 2.46 3.25 9.65
C LEU A 39 3.69 3.72 8.85
N THR A 40 4.19 4.92 9.15
CA THR A 40 5.40 5.48 8.53
C THR A 40 6.63 4.61 8.77
N GLN A 41 6.80 4.12 10.00
CA GLN A 41 7.92 3.26 10.38
C GLN A 41 7.81 1.88 9.74
N LEU A 42 6.60 1.33 9.64
CA LEU A 42 6.35 0.06 8.95
C LEU A 42 6.69 0.17 7.45
N VAL A 43 6.14 1.18 6.78
CA VAL A 43 6.34 1.40 5.34
C VAL A 43 7.81 1.63 5.03
N GLY A 44 8.49 2.52 5.77
CA GLY A 44 9.92 2.75 5.61
C GLY A 44 10.75 1.49 5.90
N GLY A 45 10.40 0.76 6.97
CA GLY A 45 11.06 -0.48 7.37
C GLY A 45 10.96 -1.58 6.31
N ILE A 46 9.79 -1.79 5.72
CA ILE A 46 9.58 -2.79 4.66
C ILE A 46 10.43 -2.48 3.42
N HIS A 47 10.54 -1.21 3.03
CA HIS A 47 11.38 -0.82 1.90
C HIS A 47 12.86 -1.05 2.20
N LEU A 48 13.34 -0.72 3.40
CA LEU A 48 14.71 -1.02 3.81
C LEU A 48 14.99 -2.52 3.86
N LEU A 49 14.03 -3.33 4.31
CA LEU A 49 14.17 -4.78 4.38
C LEU A 49 14.17 -5.41 2.98
N THR A 50 13.32 -4.91 2.09
CA THR A 50 13.29 -5.29 0.67
C THR A 50 14.61 -4.94 0.00
N ALA A 51 15.13 -3.74 0.26
CA ALA A 51 16.45 -3.31 -0.19
C ALA A 51 17.53 -4.30 0.32
N ALA A 52 17.59 -4.59 1.62
CA ALA A 52 18.56 -5.54 2.18
C ALA A 52 18.46 -6.96 1.56
N ALA A 53 17.26 -7.40 1.18
CA ALA A 53 17.07 -8.69 0.51
C ALA A 53 17.69 -8.75 -0.89
N VAL A 54 17.92 -7.60 -1.54
CA VAL A 54 18.60 -7.51 -2.85
C VAL A 54 20.12 -7.64 -2.73
N THR A 55 20.69 -7.27 -1.58
CA THR A 55 22.14 -7.26 -1.34
C THR A 55 22.88 -8.57 -1.69
N PRO A 56 22.43 -9.78 -1.33
CA PRO A 56 23.13 -11.02 -1.71
C PRO A 56 23.22 -11.20 -3.24
N PHE A 57 22.20 -10.80 -4.00
CA PHE A 57 22.21 -10.90 -5.46
C PHE A 57 23.21 -9.91 -6.08
N LEU A 58 23.29 -8.70 -5.51
CA LEU A 58 24.27 -7.71 -5.94
C LEU A 58 25.71 -8.18 -5.68
N TRP A 59 25.94 -8.84 -4.54
CA TRP A 59 27.22 -9.47 -4.22
C TRP A 59 27.59 -10.58 -5.21
N ILE A 60 26.65 -11.46 -5.55
CA ILE A 60 26.87 -12.50 -6.57
C ILE A 60 27.19 -11.89 -7.93
N ALA A 61 26.46 -10.84 -8.35
CA ALA A 61 26.72 -10.15 -9.61
C ALA A 61 28.12 -9.51 -9.63
N TYR A 62 28.58 -8.95 -8.50
CA TYR A 62 29.93 -8.41 -8.35
C TYR A 62 31.00 -9.49 -8.48
N GLN A 63 30.85 -10.61 -7.77
CA GLN A 63 31.79 -11.74 -7.85
C GLN A 63 31.91 -12.31 -9.27
N ASN A 64 30.80 -12.30 -10.02
CA ASN A 64 30.76 -12.78 -11.40
C ASN A 64 31.25 -11.74 -12.42
N GLY A 65 31.60 -10.51 -11.99
CA GLY A 65 31.98 -9.42 -12.88
C GLY A 65 30.85 -8.98 -13.82
N ASN A 66 29.58 -9.29 -13.50
CA ASN A 66 28.43 -8.97 -14.35
C ASN A 66 28.01 -7.50 -14.13
N ILE A 67 28.71 -6.59 -14.80
CA ILE A 67 28.50 -5.15 -14.66
C ILE A 67 27.05 -4.70 -14.98
N PRO A 68 26.40 -5.18 -16.06
CA PRO A 68 24.99 -4.82 -16.32
C PRO A 68 24.03 -5.25 -15.20
N GLN A 69 24.24 -6.45 -14.65
CA GLN A 69 23.42 -6.95 -13.54
C GLN A 69 23.69 -6.18 -12.24
N MET A 70 24.94 -5.83 -11.97
CA MET A 70 25.27 -4.96 -10.84
C MET A 70 24.60 -3.60 -10.94
N ALA A 71 24.66 -2.96 -12.12
CA ALA A 71 24.08 -1.64 -12.34
C ALA A 71 22.55 -1.66 -12.16
N SER A 72 21.88 -2.68 -12.71
CA SER A 72 20.43 -2.83 -12.58
C SER A 72 20.00 -3.13 -11.13
N LEU A 73 20.68 -4.03 -10.42
CA LEU A 73 20.40 -4.32 -9.01
C LEU A 73 20.70 -3.12 -8.10
N GLY A 74 21.81 -2.41 -8.34
CA GLY A 74 22.15 -1.19 -7.61
C GLY A 74 21.13 -0.07 -7.84
N GLY A 75 20.72 0.13 -9.10
CA GLY A 75 19.64 1.06 -9.45
C GLY A 75 18.32 0.70 -8.78
N LEU A 76 17.95 -0.59 -8.78
CA LEU A 76 16.76 -1.09 -8.09
C LEU A 76 16.80 -0.77 -6.58
N MET A 77 17.94 -1.02 -5.92
CA MET A 77 18.10 -0.68 -4.49
C MET A 77 17.87 0.80 -4.22
N ILE A 78 18.43 1.68 -5.05
CA ILE A 78 18.24 3.13 -4.93
C ILE A 78 16.76 3.49 -5.07
N LEU A 79 16.08 2.94 -6.08
CA LEU A 79 14.65 3.19 -6.31
C LEU A 79 13.78 2.72 -5.14
N ILE A 80 14.07 1.55 -4.56
CA ILE A 80 13.35 1.04 -3.38
C ILE A 80 13.52 2.01 -2.20
N ILE A 81 14.73 2.52 -1.95
CA ILE A 81 15.00 3.45 -0.85
C ILE A 81 14.25 4.78 -1.09
N ILE A 82 14.30 5.32 -2.30
CA ILE A 82 13.58 6.56 -2.66
C ILE A 82 12.06 6.37 -2.50
N ALA A 83 11.53 5.25 -3.00
CA ALA A 83 10.11 4.91 -2.85
C ALA A 83 9.71 4.80 -1.37
N GLY A 84 10.53 4.14 -0.55
CA GLY A 84 10.29 4.03 0.89
C GLY A 84 10.30 5.38 1.59
N ALA A 85 11.24 6.26 1.27
CA ALA A 85 11.31 7.62 1.82
C ALA A 85 10.10 8.48 1.40
N ALA A 86 9.71 8.41 0.12
CA ALA A 86 8.55 9.12 -0.39
C ALA A 86 7.23 8.62 0.23
N ALA A 87 7.05 7.29 0.30
CA ALA A 87 5.87 6.68 0.89
C ALA A 87 5.77 6.98 2.39
N SER A 88 6.89 6.96 3.12
CA SER A 88 6.96 7.35 4.54
C SER A 88 6.56 8.81 4.74
N ARG A 89 7.03 9.72 3.90
CA ARG A 89 6.63 11.14 3.94
C ARG A 89 5.13 11.33 3.68
N ILE A 90 4.56 10.60 2.73
CA ILE A 90 3.13 10.65 2.44
C ILE A 90 2.32 10.07 3.60
N ALA A 91 2.79 8.98 4.22
CA ALA A 91 2.16 8.38 5.38
C ALA A 91 2.15 9.33 6.58
N ALA A 92 3.25 10.06 6.82
CA ALA A 92 3.31 11.05 7.90
C ALA A 92 2.31 12.20 7.70
N ARG A 93 2.15 12.71 6.47
CA ARG A 93 1.18 13.77 6.13
C ARG A 93 -0.29 13.39 6.27
N ARG A 94 -0.60 12.10 6.46
CA ARG A 94 -1.97 11.60 6.66
C ARG A 94 -2.29 11.34 8.12
N VAL A 95 -1.33 11.56 9.03
CA VAL A 95 -1.48 11.38 10.48
C VAL A 95 -1.55 12.74 11.19
N ASP A 96 -1.00 13.80 10.58
CA ASP A 96 -1.16 15.20 10.99
C ASP A 96 -2.46 15.80 10.40
#